data_AF-A0A8D8AUH1-F1
#
_entry.id   AF-A0A8D8AUH1-F1
#
_cell.length_a   1.000
_cell.length_b   1.000
_cell.length_c   1.000
_cell.angle_alpha   90.00
_cell.angle_beta   90.00
_cell.angle_gamma   90.00
#
_symmetry.space_group_name_H-M   'P 1'
#
loop_
_entity.id
_entity.type
_entity.pdbx_description
1 polymer ?
#
loop_
_entity_poly.entity_id
_entity_poly.type
_entity_poly.pdbx_seq_one_letter_code
_entity_poly.pdbx_strand_id
1 'polypeptide(L)'
;EEVHDLERKYAVLYQPLFDKRFEIINAIYEPTEEECEWKPDEEDEISEELKEKAKVEDEKKDEEKEDPKGIPEFWLTVFKNVDLLSDMVQEHDEPILKHLKDIKVKFSDAGQPMSFVLEFHFEPNEYFTNEVLTKTYRMRSEPDDSDPFSFDGPEIM
;
A
#
# COMPACT_ATOMS: atom_id res chain seq x y z
N GLU A 1 4.27 9.91 -21.83
CA GLU A 1 5.65 10.02 -21.31
C GLU A 1 5.74 11.02 -20.15
N GLU A 2 5.39 12.31 -20.34
CA GLU A 2 5.47 13.33 -19.27
C GLU A 2 4.70 12.97 -17.98
N VAL A 3 3.51 12.36 -18.10
CA VAL A 3 2.71 11.91 -16.94
C VAL A 3 3.48 10.86 -16.13
N HIS A 4 4.14 9.91 -16.80
CA HIS A 4 4.90 8.87 -16.13
C HIS A 4 6.15 9.44 -15.45
N ASP A 5 6.79 10.44 -16.06
CA ASP A 5 7.90 11.17 -15.43
C ASP A 5 7.45 11.91 -14.17
N LEU A 6 6.24 12.46 -14.21
CA LEU A 6 5.61 13.11 -13.07
C LEU A 6 5.34 12.11 -11.95
N GLU A 7 4.76 10.95 -12.27
CA GLU A 7 4.54 9.85 -11.31
C GLU A 7 5.85 9.44 -10.63
N ARG A 8 6.94 9.27 -11.40
CA ARG A 8 8.26 8.96 -10.84
C ARG A 8 8.76 10.04 -9.89
N LYS A 9 8.62 11.32 -10.27
CA LYS A 9 9.02 12.45 -9.43
C LYS A 9 8.25 12.44 -8.10
N TYR A 10 6.94 12.25 -8.14
CA TYR A 10 6.13 12.22 -6.93
C TYR A 10 6.34 10.95 -6.11
N ALA A 11 6.62 9.81 -6.73
CA ALA A 11 6.97 8.58 -6.02
C ALA A 11 8.16 8.80 -5.08
N VAL A 12 9.19 9.53 -5.52
CA VAL A 12 10.35 9.90 -4.67
C VAL A 12 9.92 10.79 -3.50
N LEU A 13 8.96 11.70 -3.71
CA LEU A 13 8.45 12.58 -2.65
C LEU A 13 7.59 11.83 -1.63
N TYR A 14 6.85 10.80 -2.07
CA TYR A 14 6.03 9.96 -1.19
C TYR A 14 6.84 8.86 -0.47
N GLN A 15 8.02 8.49 -0.99
CA GLN A 15 8.84 7.42 -0.43
C GLN A 15 9.10 7.56 1.08
N PRO A 16 9.49 8.73 1.63
CA PRO A 16 9.69 8.89 3.07
C PRO A 16 8.42 8.63 3.89
N LEU A 17 7.25 8.96 3.36
CA LEU A 17 5.97 8.72 4.03
C LEU A 17 5.65 7.22 4.06
N PHE A 18 5.92 6.51 2.97
CA PHE A 18 5.73 5.06 2.91
C PHE A 18 6.73 4.30 3.80
N ASP A 19 7.99 4.76 3.87
CA ASP A 19 8.99 4.19 4.76
C ASP A 19 8.60 4.42 6.23
N LYS A 20 8.12 5.62 6.58
CA LYS A 20 7.58 5.89 7.93
C LYS A 20 6.37 5.02 8.26
N ARG A 21 5.43 4.86 7.33
CA ARG A 21 4.29 3.94 7.48
C ARG A 21 4.76 2.52 7.75
N PHE A 22 5.75 2.04 7.00
CA PHE A 22 6.34 0.72 7.19
C PHE A 22 6.93 0.55 8.59
N GLU A 23 7.68 1.55 9.08
CA GLU A 23 8.27 1.54 10.40
C GLU A 23 7.22 1.45 11.51
N ILE A 24 6.11 2.18 11.39
CA ILE A 24 5.01 2.17 12.36
C ILE A 24 4.28 0.81 12.33
N ILE A 25 3.89 0.32 11.14
CA ILE A 25 3.18 -0.95 11.01
C ILE A 25 3.98 -2.10 11.63
N ASN A 26 5.30 -2.10 11.45
CA ASN A 26 6.17 -3.18 11.90
C ASN A 26 6.78 -2.95 13.30
N ALA A 27 6.29 -1.96 14.06
CA ALA A 27 6.77 -1.65 15.42
C ALA A 27 8.26 -1.28 15.49
N ILE A 28 8.83 -0.75 14.41
CA ILE A 28 10.21 -0.25 14.36
C ILE A 28 10.27 1.15 14.97
N TYR A 29 9.20 1.93 14.75
CA TYR A 29 9.04 3.28 15.27
C TYR A 29 7.69 3.42 15.97
N GLU A 30 7.70 3.93 17.19
CA GLU A 30 6.49 4.29 17.93
C GLU A 30 6.18 5.78 17.69
N PRO A 31 5.00 6.14 17.16
CA PRO A 31 4.61 7.54 16.96
C PRO A 31 4.65 8.36 18.25
N THR A 32 5.00 9.64 18.14
CA THR A 32 4.91 10.56 19.28
C THR A 32 3.48 11.03 19.50
N GLU A 33 3.16 11.52 20.71
CA GLU A 33 1.84 12.09 21.03
C GLU A 33 1.43 13.18 20.01
N GLU A 34 2.37 14.05 19.64
CA GLU A 34 2.14 15.11 18.65
C GLU A 34 1.81 14.59 17.23
N GLU A 35 2.30 13.40 16.87
CA GLU A 35 2.05 12.76 15.58
C GLU A 35 0.72 11.98 15.57
N CYS A 36 0.24 11.56 16.74
CA CYS A 36 -1.08 10.96 16.91
C CYS A 36 -2.21 11.99 16.91
N GLU A 37 -1.90 13.28 17.13
CA GLU A 37 -2.88 14.35 17.04
C GLU A 37 -3.35 14.53 15.59
N TRP A 38 -4.55 14.02 15.29
CA TRP A 38 -5.20 14.27 14.01
C TRP A 38 -5.52 15.76 13.84
N LYS A 39 -4.87 16.40 12.87
CA LYS A 39 -5.14 17.76 12.44
C LYS A 39 -5.93 17.68 11.14
N PRO A 40 -7.26 17.85 11.17
CA PRO A 40 -8.05 17.82 9.93
C PRO A 40 -7.63 19.01 9.07
N ASP A 41 -7.29 18.77 7.82
CA ASP A 41 -7.10 19.86 6.87
C ASP A 41 -8.49 20.45 6.52
N GLU A 42 -8.54 21.74 6.20
CA GLU A 42 -9.81 22.45 5.89
C GLU A 42 -10.56 21.85 4.68
N GLU A 43 -9.88 21.07 3.83
CA GLU A 43 -10.42 20.40 2.64
C GLU A 43 -10.81 18.93 2.85
N ASP A 44 -10.54 18.34 4.02
CA ASP A 44 -10.85 16.94 4.26
C ASP A 44 -12.36 16.74 4.56
N GLU A 45 -13.14 16.35 3.55
CA GLU A 45 -14.46 15.71 3.73
C GLU A 45 -14.29 14.30 4.30
N ILE A 46 -13.82 14.21 5.55
CA ILE A 46 -13.73 12.95 6.28
C ILE A 46 -15.15 12.52 6.67
N SER A 47 -15.52 11.25 6.44
CA SER A 47 -16.82 10.73 6.89
C SER A 47 -16.95 10.85 8.41
N GLU A 48 -18.17 11.15 8.88
CA GLU A 48 -18.44 11.29 10.32
C GLU A 48 -18.07 10.03 11.13
N GLU A 49 -18.14 8.84 10.51
CA GLU A 49 -17.70 7.58 11.12
C GLU A 49 -16.18 7.54 11.40
N LEU A 50 -15.35 8.08 10.51
CA LEU A 50 -13.90 8.17 10.72
C LEU A 50 -13.56 9.20 11.80
N LYS A 51 -14.30 10.32 11.84
CA LYS A 51 -14.18 11.33 12.91
C LYS A 51 -14.59 10.80 14.27
N GLU A 52 -15.61 9.94 14.36
CA GLU A 52 -15.97 9.28 15.62
C GLU A 52 -14.91 8.26 16.04
N LYS A 53 -14.43 7.40 15.13
CA LYS A 53 -13.39 6.41 15.46
C LYS A 53 -12.08 7.07 15.94
N ALA A 54 -11.68 8.19 15.34
CA ALA A 54 -10.52 8.95 15.77
C ALA A 54 -10.65 9.58 17.18
N LYS A 55 -11.87 9.73 17.72
CA LYS A 55 -12.12 10.31 19.05
C LYS A 55 -12.24 9.27 20.17
N VAL A 56 -12.32 7.98 19.86
CA VAL A 56 -12.81 6.94 20.80
C VAL A 56 -11.68 6.13 21.49
N GLU A 57 -10.40 6.46 21.31
CA GLU A 57 -9.31 5.61 21.84
C GLU A 57 -8.94 5.80 23.33
N ASP A 58 -9.60 6.67 24.10
CA ASP A 58 -9.24 6.87 25.52
C ASP A 58 -9.95 5.95 26.54
N GLU A 59 -11.04 5.24 26.17
CA GLU A 59 -11.90 4.59 27.19
C GLU A 59 -11.98 3.06 27.19
N LYS A 60 -11.16 2.31 26.44
CA LYS A 60 -11.12 0.83 26.58
C LYS A 60 -9.71 0.24 26.54
N LYS A 61 -8.95 0.44 27.62
CA LYS A 61 -7.95 -0.55 28.02
C LYS A 61 -8.68 -1.71 28.72
N ASP A 62 -9.17 -2.66 27.92
CA ASP A 62 -9.43 -4.00 28.44
C ASP A 62 -8.07 -4.59 28.88
N GLU A 63 -7.99 -4.92 30.16
CA GLU A 63 -6.85 -5.58 30.79
C GLU A 63 -6.64 -6.99 30.17
N GLU A 64 -5.38 -7.37 29.96
CA GLU A 64 -4.89 -8.73 29.60
C GLU A 64 -4.84 -9.17 28.12
N LYS A 65 -4.36 -8.32 27.21
CA LYS A 65 -3.61 -8.80 26.04
C LYS A 65 -2.28 -8.07 25.98
N GLU A 66 -1.19 -8.81 25.76
CA GLU A 66 0.12 -8.21 25.46
C GLU A 66 -0.08 -7.04 24.49
N ASP A 67 0.47 -5.86 24.81
CA ASP A 67 0.43 -4.71 23.91
C ASP A 67 0.89 -5.17 22.52
N PRO A 68 -0.01 -5.19 21.51
CA PRO A 68 0.34 -5.71 20.20
C PRO A 68 1.44 -4.83 19.62
N LYS A 69 2.56 -5.45 19.22
CA LYS A 69 3.65 -4.71 18.57
C LYS A 69 3.22 -4.29 17.17
N GLY A 70 3.21 -2.98 16.93
CA GLY A 70 2.88 -2.41 15.63
C GLY A 70 1.39 -2.53 15.32
N ILE A 71 1.05 -2.71 14.04
CA ILE A 71 -0.34 -2.85 13.59
C ILE A 71 -0.52 -4.24 12.97
N PRO A 72 -0.97 -5.24 13.77
CA PRO A 72 -1.18 -6.59 13.28
C PRO A 72 -2.16 -6.65 12.11
N GLU A 73 -1.89 -7.54 11.16
CA GLU A 73 -2.78 -7.81 10.03
C GLU A 73 -3.14 -6.57 9.19
N PHE A 74 -2.30 -5.52 9.20
CA PHE A 74 -2.55 -4.26 8.50
C PHE A 74 -2.91 -4.48 7.03
N TRP A 75 -2.05 -5.17 6.27
CA TRP A 75 -2.29 -5.40 4.84
C TRP A 75 -3.43 -6.37 4.58
N LEU A 76 -3.59 -7.42 5.38
CA LEU A 76 -4.76 -8.31 5.28
C LEU A 76 -6.06 -7.52 5.46
N THR A 77 -6.09 -6.61 6.44
CA THR A 77 -7.22 -5.72 6.69
C THR A 77 -7.47 -4.82 5.50
N VAL A 78 -6.43 -4.23 4.89
CA VAL A 78 -6.55 -3.43 3.65
C VAL A 78 -7.18 -4.27 2.53
N PHE A 79 -6.69 -5.50 2.30
CA PHE A 79 -7.20 -6.37 1.23
C PHE A 79 -8.68 -6.73 1.44
N LYS A 80 -9.11 -6.94 2.69
CA LYS A 80 -10.50 -7.26 3.01
C LYS A 80 -11.45 -6.07 2.88
N ASN A 81 -10.96 -4.84 3.02
CA ASN A 81 -11.79 -3.62 2.98
C ASN A 81 -11.85 -2.96 1.60
N VAL A 82 -11.01 -3.37 0.65
CA VAL A 82 -11.08 -2.90 -0.74
C VAL A 82 -11.87 -3.91 -1.56
N ASP A 83 -13.06 -3.54 -2.04
CA ASP A 83 -14.02 -4.43 -2.72
C ASP A 83 -13.38 -5.33 -3.79
N LEU A 84 -12.56 -4.76 -4.68
CA LEU A 84 -11.90 -5.53 -5.74
C LEU A 84 -10.91 -6.57 -5.19
N LEU A 85 -10.21 -6.25 -4.11
CA LEU A 85 -9.22 -7.13 -3.51
C LEU A 85 -9.88 -8.21 -2.64
N SER A 86 -10.96 -7.86 -1.94
CA SER A 86 -11.65 -8.79 -1.04
C SER A 86 -12.26 -9.96 -1.79
N ASP A 87 -12.79 -9.72 -3.00
CA ASP A 87 -13.29 -10.76 -3.90
C ASP A 87 -12.19 -11.70 -4.42
N MET A 88 -10.92 -11.25 -4.43
CA MET A 88 -9.78 -12.03 -4.88
C MET A 88 -9.15 -12.89 -3.78
N VAL A 89 -9.30 -12.50 -2.51
CA VAL A 89 -8.69 -13.20 -1.37
C VAL A 89 -9.52 -14.41 -0.96
N GLN A 90 -8.91 -15.59 -0.93
CA GLN A 90 -9.56 -16.82 -0.46
C GLN A 90 -9.20 -17.14 1.00
N GLU A 91 -9.99 -17.99 1.65
CA GLU A 91 -9.81 -18.33 3.08
C GLU A 91 -8.39 -18.86 3.39
N HIS A 92 -7.77 -19.58 2.45
CA HIS A 92 -6.41 -20.13 2.63
C HIS A 92 -5.30 -19.10 2.37
N ASP A 93 -5.60 -17.98 1.73
CA ASP A 93 -4.64 -16.89 1.51
C ASP A 93 -4.50 -16.02 2.77
N GLU A 94 -5.54 -15.94 3.60
CA GLU A 94 -5.52 -15.13 4.81
C GLU A 94 -4.32 -15.40 5.73
N PRO A 95 -4.01 -16.63 6.16
CA PRO A 95 -2.87 -16.87 7.03
C PRO A 95 -1.53 -16.54 6.37
N ILE A 96 -1.46 -16.58 5.03
CA ILE A 96 -0.27 -16.16 4.26
C ILE A 96 -0.13 -14.64 4.30
N LEU A 97 -1.23 -13.92 4.06
CA LEU A 97 -1.27 -12.45 4.05
C LEU A 97 -1.04 -11.83 5.43
N LYS A 98 -1.21 -12.58 6.53
CA LYS A 98 -0.78 -12.13 7.87
C LYS A 98 0.73 -11.88 7.97
N HIS A 99 1.52 -12.56 7.13
CA HIS A 99 2.97 -12.39 7.07
C HIS A 99 3.43 -11.25 6.14
N LEU A 100 2.49 -10.57 5.47
CA LEU A 100 2.78 -9.46 4.57
C LEU A 100 3.13 -8.20 5.38
N LYS A 101 4.38 -7.74 5.25
CA LYS A 101 4.93 -6.58 5.97
C LYS A 101 4.79 -5.28 5.21
N ASP A 102 4.92 -5.32 3.89
CA ASP A 102 4.84 -4.13 3.05
C ASP A 102 4.45 -4.44 1.62
N ILE A 103 3.91 -3.43 0.94
CA ILE A 103 3.71 -3.41 -0.50
C ILE A 103 4.35 -2.14 -1.05
N LYS A 104 5.32 -2.33 -1.95
CA LYS A 104 6.06 -1.24 -2.60
C LYS A 104 5.79 -1.23 -4.09
N VAL A 105 5.79 -0.04 -4.69
CA VAL A 105 5.77 0.15 -6.13
C VAL A 105 7.11 0.72 -6.58
N LYS A 106 7.68 0.15 -7.65
CA LYS A 106 8.89 0.65 -8.30
C LYS A 106 8.61 0.91 -9.76
N PHE A 107 8.78 2.16 -10.19
CA PHE A 107 8.67 2.53 -11.60
C PHE A 107 9.99 2.28 -12.33
N SER A 108 9.92 2.04 -13.63
CA SER A 108 11.10 1.94 -14.50
C SER A 108 11.94 3.21 -14.51
N ASP A 109 13.25 3.06 -14.73
CA ASP A 109 14.16 4.20 -14.81
C ASP A 109 13.90 5.08 -16.05
N ALA A 110 14.35 6.34 -15.99
CA ALA A 110 14.27 7.24 -17.13
C ALA A 110 15.00 6.66 -18.35
N GLY A 111 14.33 6.63 -19.50
CA GLY A 111 14.86 6.06 -20.75
C GLY A 111 14.67 4.55 -20.90
N GLN A 112 14.07 3.86 -19.91
CA GLN A 112 13.61 2.48 -20.06
C GLN A 112 12.14 2.44 -20.53
N PRO A 113 11.69 1.33 -21.14
CA PRO A 113 10.27 1.14 -21.45
C PRO A 113 9.42 1.27 -20.20
N MET A 114 8.32 2.02 -20.33
CA MET A 114 7.39 2.30 -19.24
C MET A 114 6.93 1.00 -18.58
N SER A 115 7.23 0.85 -17.30
CA SER A 115 6.79 -0.29 -16.51
C SER A 115 6.78 0.05 -15.03
N PHE A 116 6.05 -0.75 -14.26
CA PHE A 116 6.12 -0.71 -12.81
C PHE A 116 6.10 -2.12 -12.22
N VAL A 117 6.71 -2.25 -11.05
CA VAL A 117 6.80 -3.50 -10.29
C VAL A 117 6.13 -3.29 -8.95
N LEU A 118 5.17 -4.16 -8.64
CA LEU A 118 4.66 -4.31 -7.29
C LEU A 118 5.54 -5.33 -6.56
N GLU A 119 6.04 -4.98 -5.39
CA GLU A 119 6.82 -5.84 -4.50
C GLU A 119 6.03 -6.09 -3.23
N PHE A 120 5.77 -7.35 -2.92
CA PHE A 120 5.09 -7.81 -1.72
C PHE A 120 6.14 -8.41 -0.79
N HIS A 121 6.41 -7.72 0.32
CA HIS A 121 7.48 -8.06 1.26
C HIS A 121 6.91 -8.89 2.40
N PHE A 122 7.34 -10.15 2.50
CA PHE A 122 6.89 -11.10 3.51
C PHE A 122 7.99 -11.34 4.55
N GLU A 123 7.56 -11.60 5.77
CA GLU A 123 8.45 -12.21 6.76
C GLU A 123 8.63 -13.72 6.53
N PRO A 124 9.67 -14.32 7.14
CA PRO A 124 9.84 -15.76 7.11
C PRO A 124 8.57 -16.47 7.60
N ASN A 125 8.04 -17.38 6.77
CA ASN A 125 6.80 -18.09 7.02
C ASN A 125 6.90 -19.56 6.55
N GLU A 126 5.88 -20.36 6.85
CA GLU A 126 5.86 -21.80 6.54
C GLU A 126 5.39 -22.14 5.11
N TYR A 127 4.85 -21.16 4.38
CA TYR A 127 4.22 -21.36 3.07
C TYR A 127 5.24 -21.26 1.92
N PHE A 128 6.20 -20.34 2.03
CA PHE A 128 7.27 -20.16 1.04
C PHE A 128 8.52 -19.52 1.66
N THR A 129 9.64 -19.65 0.96
CA THR A 129 10.93 -19.08 1.38
C THR A 129 11.21 -17.70 0.80
N ASN A 130 10.35 -17.20 -0.09
CA ASN A 130 10.52 -15.90 -0.73
C ASN A 130 10.27 -14.77 0.28
N GLU A 131 11.26 -13.91 0.48
CA GLU A 131 11.06 -12.68 1.26
C GLU A 131 10.32 -11.60 0.45
N VAL A 132 10.42 -11.64 -0.88
CA VAL A 132 9.75 -10.68 -1.77
C VAL A 132 9.12 -11.43 -2.95
N LEU A 133 7.81 -11.27 -3.11
CA LEU A 133 7.10 -11.64 -4.34
C LEU A 133 6.96 -10.40 -5.21
N THR A 134 7.18 -10.52 -6.51
CA THR A 134 7.15 -9.38 -7.43
C THR A 134 6.18 -9.61 -8.57
N LYS A 135 5.48 -8.56 -8.97
CA LYS A 135 4.62 -8.54 -10.15
C LYS A 135 4.99 -7.34 -11.02
N THR A 136 5.52 -7.61 -12.21
CA THR A 136 5.91 -6.58 -13.18
C THR A 136 4.81 -6.36 -14.20
N TYR A 137 4.47 -5.10 -14.42
CA TYR A 137 3.55 -4.64 -15.46
C TYR A 137 4.34 -3.82 -16.47
N ARG A 138 4.34 -4.26 -17.73
CA ARG A 138 4.97 -3.54 -18.84
C ARG A 138 3.88 -2.78 -19.57
N MET A 139 4.17 -1.52 -19.92
CA MET A 139 3.20 -0.65 -20.54
C MET A 139 3.66 -0.23 -21.93
N ARG A 140 2.70 -0.11 -22.85
CA ARG A 140 2.89 0.49 -24.17
C ARG A 140 2.23 1.88 -24.15
N SER A 141 3.00 2.90 -24.53
CA SER A 141 2.52 4.30 -24.61
C SER A 141 2.46 4.82 -26.05
N GLU A 142 2.67 3.95 -27.04
CA GLU A 142 2.61 4.27 -28.47
C GLU A 142 1.37 3.62 -29.09
N PRO A 143 0.69 4.29 -30.05
CA PRO A 143 -0.41 3.69 -30.79
C PRO A 143 0.00 2.40 -31.50
N ASP A 144 -0.92 1.44 -31.61
CA ASP A 144 -0.68 0.27 -32.43
C ASP A 144 -0.71 0.64 -33.92
N ASP A 145 0.32 0.26 -34.68
CA ASP A 145 0.40 0.53 -36.12
C ASP A 145 -0.78 -0.06 -36.91
N SER A 146 -1.39 -1.13 -36.41
CA SER A 146 -2.53 -1.81 -37.04
C SER A 146 -3.89 -1.22 -36.68
N ASP A 147 -4.00 -0.54 -35.54
CA ASP A 147 -5.22 0.14 -35.08
C ASP A 147 -4.89 1.43 -34.29
N PRO A 148 -4.37 2.47 -34.95
CA PRO A 148 -3.85 3.65 -34.25
C PRO A 148 -4.93 4.49 -33.56
N PHE A 149 -6.20 4.29 -33.91
CA PHE A 149 -7.33 5.00 -33.30
C PHE A 149 -7.87 4.33 -32.03
N SER A 150 -7.40 3.12 -31.69
CA SER A 150 -7.75 2.46 -30.43
C SER A 150 -6.98 3.00 -29.23
N PHE A 151 -5.95 3.83 -29.45
CA PHE A 151 -5.09 4.34 -28.38
C PHE A 151 -5.85 5.32 -27.46
N ASP A 152 -6.10 4.89 -26.23
CA ASP A 152 -6.74 5.69 -25.16
C ASP A 152 -5.78 6.04 -24.01
N GLY A 153 -4.48 5.76 -24.19
CA GLY A 153 -3.43 6.02 -23.20
C GLY A 153 -2.50 4.82 -23.01
N PRO A 154 -1.65 4.84 -21.97
CA PRO A 154 -0.75 3.74 -21.68
C PRO A 154 -1.50 2.44 -21.34
N GLU A 155 -1.23 1.37 -22.08
CA GLU A 155 -1.88 0.06 -21.90
C GLU A 155 -0.92 -0.98 -21.36
N ILE A 156 -1.40 -1.87 -20.48
CA ILE A 156 -0.63 -3.00 -19.97
C ILE A 156 -0.54 -4.08 -21.05
N MET A 157 0.69 -4.55 -21.33
CA MET A 157 0.99 -5.65 -22.26
C MET A 157 1.03 -7.02 -21.58
#